data_AF-A0A945HGM3-F1
#
_entry.id   AF-A0A945HGM3-F1
#
_cell.length_a   1.000
_cell.length_b   1.000
_cell.length_c   1.000
_cell.angle_alpha   90.00
_cell.angle_beta   90.00
_cell.angle_gamma   90.00
#
_symmetry.space_group_name_H-M   'P 1'
#
loop_
_entity.id
_entity.type
_entity.pdbx_description
1 polymer ?
#
loop_
_entity_poly.entity_id
_entity_poly.type
_entity_poly.pdbx_seq_one_letter_code
_entity_poly.pdbx_strand_id
1 'polypeptide(L)'
;MRKIFVTLLIGIILSSCQQNWQTTTTNSKLENDKKYCKATANASSPIYICENPLMCKPKESSLVFETLAKNKGIFNKCMYDKGYFTD
;
A
#
# COMPACT_ATOMS: atom_id res chain seq x y z
N MET A 1 5.95 -27.06 46.59
CA MET A 1 6.95 -26.83 45.52
C MET A 1 6.66 -27.59 44.22
N ARG A 2 6.39 -28.91 44.25
CA ARG A 2 6.08 -29.69 43.02
C ARG A 2 4.91 -29.13 42.19
N LYS A 3 3.82 -28.70 42.83
CA LYS A 3 2.64 -28.14 42.14
C LYS A 3 2.97 -26.85 41.39
N ILE A 4 3.78 -25.96 41.97
CA ILE A 4 4.22 -24.70 41.34
C ILE A 4 5.08 -24.98 40.10
N PHE A 5 5.95 -26.00 40.18
CA PHE A 5 6.81 -26.41 39.07
C PHE A 5 6.00 -26.94 37.87
N VAL A 6 4.92 -27.68 38.14
CA VAL A 6 4.00 -28.19 37.12
C VAL A 6 3.21 -27.05 36.47
N THR A 7 2.72 -26.09 37.27
CA THR A 7 2.00 -24.92 36.73
C THR A 7 2.89 -24.05 35.83
N LEU A 8 4.17 -23.92 36.20
CA LEU A 8 5.16 -23.17 35.41
C LEU A 8 5.42 -23.83 34.05
N LEU A 9 5.59 -25.16 34.03
CA LEU A 9 5.80 -25.91 32.78
C LEU A 9 4.62 -25.82 31.83
N ILE A 10 3.39 -25.89 32.35
CA ILE A 10 2.18 -25.77 31.54
C ILE A 10 2.05 -24.36 30.95
N GLY A 11 2.41 -23.31 31.71
CA GLY A 11 2.41 -21.93 31.22
C GLY A 11 3.37 -21.67 30.05
N ILE A 12 4.53 -22.34 30.03
CA ILE A 12 5.53 -22.21 28.95
C ILE A 12 5.06 -22.91 27.67
N ILE A 13 4.34 -24.03 27.78
CA ILE A 13 3.81 -24.73 26.60
C ILE A 13 2.67 -23.94 25.96
N LEU A 14 1.81 -23.31 26.77
CA LEU A 14 0.67 -22.53 26.30
C LEU A 14 1.05 -21.21 25.59
N SER A 15 2.24 -20.65 25.84
CA SER A 15 2.67 -19.41 25.16
C SER A 15 3.12 -19.63 23.70
N SER A 16 3.39 -20.87 23.30
CA SER A 16 3.76 -21.22 21.92
C SER A 16 2.59 -21.20 20.93
N CYS A 17 1.34 -21.11 21.42
CA CYS A 17 0.13 -21.06 20.59
C CYS A 17 -0.33 -19.65 20.23
N GLN A 18 0.45 -18.60 20.53
CA GLN A 18 0.25 -17.30 19.87
C GLN A 18 0.78 -17.36 18.43
N GLN A 19 0.11 -18.14 17.58
CA GLN A 19 0.20 -17.91 16.15
C GLN A 19 -0.37 -16.52 15.89
N ASN A 20 0.50 -15.54 15.67
CA ASN A 20 0.11 -14.33 14.99
C ASN A 20 -0.38 -14.76 13.61
N TRP A 21 -1.70 -14.82 13.42
CA TRP A 21 -2.32 -14.88 12.10
C TRP A 21 -2.08 -13.53 11.41
N GLN A 22 -0.82 -13.23 11.07
CA GLN A 22 -0.54 -12.36 9.95
C GLN A 22 -0.92 -13.20 8.74
N THR A 23 -2.16 -13.05 8.28
CA THR A 23 -2.55 -13.53 6.96
C THR A 23 -1.71 -12.77 5.95
N THR A 24 -0.52 -13.31 5.66
CA THR A 24 0.18 -13.08 4.40
C THR A 24 -0.61 -13.80 3.31
N THR A 25 -1.90 -13.48 3.18
CA THR A 25 -2.54 -13.45 1.87
C THR A 25 -1.77 -12.37 1.12
N THR A 26 -0.65 -12.79 0.53
CA THR A 26 -0.06 -12.14 -0.62
C THR A 26 -1.19 -12.04 -1.63
N ASN A 27 -1.93 -10.94 -1.57
CA ASN A 27 -3.00 -10.63 -2.50
C ASN A 27 -2.30 -10.31 -3.82
N SER A 28 -1.79 -11.32 -4.51
CA SER A 28 -1.19 -11.22 -5.84
C SER A 28 -2.13 -10.49 -6.78
N LYS A 29 -3.44 -10.66 -6.58
CA LYS A 29 -4.50 -9.89 -7.22
C LYS A 29 -4.42 -8.39 -6.89
N LEU A 30 -4.37 -8.00 -5.62
CA LEU A 30 -4.23 -6.59 -5.21
C LEU A 30 -2.96 -5.97 -5.79
N GLU A 31 -1.83 -6.66 -5.73
CA GLU A 31 -0.57 -6.16 -6.27
C GLU A 31 -0.61 -6.06 -7.80
N ASN A 32 -1.22 -7.02 -8.49
CA ASN A 32 -1.44 -6.92 -9.94
C ASN A 32 -2.40 -5.80 -10.30
N ASP A 33 -3.48 -5.62 -9.54
CA ASP A 33 -4.47 -4.57 -9.76
C ASP A 33 -3.87 -3.19 -9.49
N LYS A 34 -3.05 -3.02 -8.45
CA LYS A 34 -2.25 -1.80 -8.23
C LYS A 34 -1.32 -1.52 -9.40
N LYS A 35 -0.56 -2.53 -9.87
CA LYS A 35 0.34 -2.36 -11.02
C LYS A 35 -0.42 -1.97 -12.28
N TYR A 36 -1.56 -2.62 -12.53
CA TYR A 36 -2.45 -2.31 -13.64
C TYR A 36 -2.96 -0.87 -13.55
N CYS A 37 -3.56 -0.49 -12.43
CA CYS A 37 -4.11 0.86 -12.24
C CYS A 37 -3.03 1.94 -12.31
N LYS A 38 -1.81 1.65 -11.83
CA LYS A 38 -0.66 2.56 -11.97
C LYS A 38 -0.24 2.71 -13.42
N ALA A 39 -0.20 1.63 -14.20
CA ALA A 39 0.11 1.69 -15.62
C ALA A 39 -0.96 2.49 -16.39
N THR A 40 -2.25 2.28 -16.08
CA THR A 40 -3.36 3.04 -16.66
C THR A 40 -3.25 4.52 -16.33
N ALA A 41 -3.03 4.87 -15.07
CA ALA A 41 -2.85 6.26 -14.65
C ALA A 41 -1.68 6.95 -15.37
N ASN A 42 -0.55 6.26 -15.49
CA ASN A 42 0.62 6.78 -16.19
C ASN A 42 0.43 6.92 -17.71
N ALA A 43 -0.36 6.03 -18.33
CA ALA A 43 -0.68 6.12 -19.74
C ALA A 43 -1.65 7.28 -20.05
N SER A 44 -2.64 7.51 -19.17
CA SER A 44 -3.65 8.56 -19.36
C SER A 44 -3.21 9.95 -18.86
N SER A 45 -2.39 10.00 -17.81
CA SER A 45 -1.88 11.23 -17.21
C SER A 45 -0.45 10.99 -16.72
N PRO A 46 0.54 11.02 -17.62
CA PRO A 46 1.94 10.87 -17.23
C PRO A 46 2.30 11.96 -16.23
N ILE A 47 3.00 11.57 -15.18
CA ILE A 47 3.50 12.53 -14.18
C ILE A 47 4.57 13.35 -14.88
N TYR A 48 4.31 14.64 -15.05
CA TYR A 48 5.31 15.54 -15.59
C TYR A 48 6.38 15.78 -14.53
N ILE A 49 7.58 15.29 -14.77
CA ILE A 49 8.75 15.54 -13.92
C ILE A 49 9.50 16.69 -14.57
N CYS A 50 9.59 17.83 -13.89
CA CYS A 50 10.41 18.93 -14.35
C CYS A 50 11.86 18.48 -14.55
N GLU A 51 12.57 19.16 -15.44
CA GLU A 51 14.00 18.92 -15.71
C GLU A 51 14.84 18.98 -14.42
N ASN A 52 14.41 19.76 -13.43
CA ASN A 52 14.93 19.75 -12.07
C ASN A 52 13.78 19.66 -11.05
N PRO A 53 13.62 18.54 -10.30
CA PRO A 53 12.52 18.36 -9.34
C PRO A 53 12.59 19.30 -8.12
N LEU A 54 13.75 19.91 -7.83
CA LEU A 54 13.92 20.91 -6.77
C LEU A 54 13.68 22.35 -7.25
N MET A 55 13.63 22.57 -8.57
CA MET A 55 13.43 23.88 -9.18
C MET A 55 12.54 23.79 -10.42
N CYS A 56 11.33 23.27 -10.28
CA CYS A 56 10.29 23.57 -11.26
C CYS A 56 10.12 25.08 -11.32
N LYS A 57 10.10 25.68 -12.52
CA LYS A 57 9.75 27.10 -12.63
C LYS A 57 8.36 27.29 -12.01
N PRO A 58 8.04 28.44 -11.39
CA PRO A 58 6.72 28.66 -10.76
C PRO A 58 5.52 28.47 -11.70
N LYS A 59 5.73 28.57 -13.02
CA LYS A 59 4.71 28.27 -14.04
C LYS A 59 4.53 26.77 -14.30
N GLU A 60 5.56 25.97 -14.07
CA GLU A 60 5.58 24.52 -14.28
C GLU A 60 5.13 23.77 -13.02
N SER A 61 5.33 24.34 -11.83
CA SER A 61 4.91 23.71 -10.57
C SER A 61 3.40 23.45 -10.54
N SER A 62 2.57 24.42 -10.94
CA SER A 62 1.11 24.23 -11.02
C SER A 62 0.73 23.09 -11.97
N LEU A 63 1.42 22.97 -13.10
CA LEU A 63 1.21 21.87 -14.07
C LEU A 63 1.64 20.51 -13.49
N VAL A 64 2.73 20.47 -12.74
CA VAL A 64 3.17 19.25 -12.03
C VAL A 64 2.15 18.83 -10.99
N PHE A 65 1.66 19.75 -10.16
CA PHE A 65 0.64 19.44 -9.18
C PHE A 65 -0.66 18.98 -9.82
N GLU A 66 -1.08 19.61 -10.92
CA GLU A 66 -2.26 19.19 -11.67
C GLU A 66 -2.09 17.79 -12.25
N THR A 67 -0.97 17.51 -12.92
CA THR A 67 -0.70 16.19 -13.51
C THR A 67 -0.56 15.10 -12.44
N LEU A 68 0.02 15.42 -11.28
CA LEU A 68 0.11 14.50 -10.14
C LEU A 68 -1.27 14.22 -9.53
N ALA A 69 -2.08 15.25 -9.31
CA ALA A 69 -3.44 15.12 -8.79
C ALA A 69 -4.32 14.31 -9.76
N LYS A 70 -4.21 14.59 -11.07
CA LYS A 70 -4.93 13.87 -12.12
C LYS A 70 -4.50 12.41 -12.20
N ASN A 71 -3.20 12.12 -12.15
CA ASN A 71 -2.68 10.75 -12.12
C ASN A 71 -3.23 9.99 -10.90
N LYS A 72 -3.15 10.60 -9.70
CA LYS A 72 -3.70 10.02 -8.46
C LYS A 72 -5.21 9.77 -8.57
N GLY A 73 -5.96 10.71 -9.14
CA GLY A 73 -7.41 10.56 -9.36
C GLY A 73 -7.76 9.37 -10.27
N ILE A 74 -7.00 9.19 -11.36
CA ILE A 74 -7.20 8.05 -12.29
C ILE A 74 -6.83 6.73 -11.61
N PHE A 75 -5.72 6.70 -10.87
CA PHE A 75 -5.33 5.53 -10.09
C PHE A 75 -6.41 5.15 -9.07
N ASN A 76 -6.87 6.10 -8.26
CA ASN A 76 -7.89 5.88 -7.24
C ASN A 76 -9.21 5.41 -7.85
N LYS A 77 -9.63 6.01 -8.97
CA LYS A 77 -10.81 5.55 -9.71
C LYS A 77 -10.67 4.10 -10.16
N CYS A 78 -9.55 3.74 -10.78
CA CYS A 78 -9.32 2.37 -11.24
C CYS A 78 -9.31 1.36 -10.08
N MET A 79 -8.72 1.73 -8.94
CA MET A 79 -8.73 0.91 -7.73
C MET A 79 -10.15 0.75 -7.18
N TYR A 80 -10.94 1.83 -7.17
CA TYR A 80 -12.34 1.83 -6.75
C TYR A 80 -13.21 0.94 -7.64
N ASP A 81 -13.06 1.04 -8.97
CA ASP A 81 -13.78 0.22 -9.95
C ASP A 81 -13.48 -1.29 -9.78
N LYS A 82 -12.34 -1.62 -9.16
CA LYS A 82 -11.93 -2.99 -8.82
C LYS A 82 -12.34 -3.44 -7.41
N GLY A 83 -13.03 -2.56 -6.66
CA GLY A 83 -13.51 -2.84 -5.31
C GLY A 83 -12.51 -2.53 -4.20
N TYR A 84 -11.45 -1.76 -4.49
CA TYR A 84 -10.48 -1.31 -3.50
C TYR A 84 -10.78 0.12 -3.07
N PHE A 85 -11.09 0.31 -1.80
CA PHE A 85 -11.23 1.62 -1.19
C PHE A 85 -9.83 2.18 -0.93
N THR A 86 -9.50 3.30 -1.58
CA THR A 86 -8.23 4.02 -1.37
C THR A 86 -8.57 5.23 -0.52
N ASP A 87 -8.25 5.17 0.77
CA ASP A 87 -8.37 6.28 1.72
C ASP A 87 -7.27 7.33 1.47
#